data_AF-E0ZFS7-F1
#
_entry.id   AF-E0ZFS7-F1
#
_cell.length_a   1.000
_cell.length_b   1.000
_cell.length_c   1.000
_cell.angle_alpha   90.00
_cell.angle_beta   90.00
_cell.angle_gamma   90.00
#
_symmetry.space_group_name_H-M   'P 1'
#
loop_
_entity.id
_entity.type
_entity.pdbx_description
1 polymer ?
#
loop_
_entity_poly.entity_id
_entity_poly.type
_entity_poly.pdbx_seq_one_letter_code
_entity_poly.pdbx_strand_id
1 'polypeptide(L)'
;VYSHRGGELVCLPKSAALPITLKAREYEVFTIVPLKWLSNDISFAPIGLIKMFNSGGAISAYWFYQNTSTVYLKVRGCGDFGAYCSVMPEAVYVDSTETEFSYQEECRLISFTLRVPETELYLWDIRIKI
;
A
#
# COMPACT_ATOMS: atom_id res chain seq x y z
N VAL A 1 4.38 7.30 -5.42
CA VAL A 1 5.82 7.11 -5.12
C VAL A 1 5.98 7.18 -3.62
N TYR A 2 6.44 6.11 -2.99
CA TYR A 2 6.66 6.04 -1.55
C TYR A 2 8.14 6.18 -1.23
N SER A 3 8.49 7.09 -0.32
CA SER A 3 9.83 7.32 0.21
C SER A 3 10.03 6.49 1.47
N HIS A 4 10.99 5.56 1.48
CA HIS A 4 11.16 4.65 2.61
C HIS A 4 11.81 5.30 3.84
N ARG A 5 12.77 6.21 3.66
CA ARG A 5 13.35 6.93 4.81
C ARG A 5 12.53 8.15 5.19
N GLY A 6 11.95 8.85 4.22
CA GLY A 6 11.03 9.96 4.49
C GLY A 6 9.71 9.52 5.12
N GLY A 7 9.23 8.31 4.79
CA GLY A 7 7.90 7.84 5.20
C GLY A 7 6.76 8.55 4.47
N GLU A 8 7.06 9.24 3.37
CA GLU A 8 6.14 10.09 2.63
C GLU A 8 5.63 9.41 1.37
N LEU A 9 4.35 9.64 1.07
CA LEU A 9 3.70 9.17 -0.15
C LEU A 9 3.31 10.37 -1.02
N VAL A 10 3.73 10.35 -2.28
CA VAL A 10 3.36 11.37 -3.26
C VAL A 10 2.71 10.71 -4.48
N CYS A 11 1.53 11.19 -4.85
CA CYS A 11 0.89 10.84 -6.12
C CYS A 11 1.37 11.82 -7.21
N LEU A 12 1.96 11.29 -8.28
CA LEU A 12 2.49 12.10 -9.37
C LEU A 12 1.56 12.02 -10.60
N PRO A 13 1.16 13.15 -11.18
CA PRO A 13 0.51 13.17 -12.48
C PRO A 13 1.40 12.57 -13.57
N LYS A 14 0.77 12.17 -14.68
CA LYS A 14 1.50 11.72 -15.86
C LYS A 14 2.46 12.82 -16.32
N SER A 15 3.71 12.45 -16.58
CA SER A 15 4.79 13.35 -17.01
C SER A 15 5.26 14.39 -15.99
N ALA A 16 4.83 14.30 -14.73
CA ALA A 16 5.40 15.10 -13.66
C ALA A 16 6.79 14.59 -13.25
N ALA A 17 7.63 15.48 -12.71
CA ALA A 17 8.93 15.15 -12.13
C ALA A 17 8.90 15.39 -10.62
N LEU A 18 9.55 14.52 -9.85
CA LEU A 18 9.78 14.70 -8.43
C LEU A 18 11.24 15.12 -8.22
N PRO A 19 11.53 16.36 -7.84
CA PRO A 19 12.90 16.78 -7.55
C PRO A 19 13.41 16.06 -6.30
N ILE A 20 14.61 15.49 -6.38
CA ILE A 20 15.25 14.78 -5.27
C ILE A 20 16.65 15.39 -5.07
N THR A 21 16.97 15.75 -3.84
CA THR A 21 18.30 16.23 -3.44
C THR A 21 18.79 15.38 -2.28
N LEU A 22 19.99 14.81 -2.40
CA LEU A 22 20.65 14.01 -1.36
C LEU A 22 21.96 14.68 -0.95
N LYS A 23 22.31 14.67 0.34
CA LYS A 23 23.64 15.12 0.77
C LYS A 23 24.70 14.06 0.48
N ALA A 24 25.97 14.43 0.64
CA ALA A 24 27.07 13.48 0.50
C ALA A 24 26.86 12.27 1.44
N ARG A 25 26.91 11.05 0.87
CA ARG A 25 26.70 9.77 1.56
C ARG A 25 25.27 9.55 2.11
N GLU A 26 24.27 10.29 1.64
CA GLU A 26 22.86 9.97 1.88
C GLU A 26 22.30 9.10 0.75
N TYR A 27 21.21 8.40 1.05
CA TYR A 27 20.45 7.61 0.10
C TYR A 27 18.97 7.75 0.39
N GLU A 28 18.14 7.40 -0.60
CA GLU A 28 16.72 7.17 -0.44
C GLU A 28 16.34 5.94 -1.28
N VAL A 29 15.36 5.17 -0.81
CA VAL A 29 14.76 4.08 -1.58
C VAL A 29 13.32 4.48 -1.87
N PHE A 30 12.93 4.39 -3.14
CA PHE A 30 11.57 4.69 -3.56
C PHE A 30 10.88 3.44 -4.08
N THR A 31 9.64 3.25 -3.63
CA THR A 31 8.71 2.30 -4.26
C THR A 31 7.75 3.06 -5.17
N ILE A 32 7.74 2.69 -6.45
CA ILE A 32 6.89 3.28 -7.48
C ILE A 32 5.85 2.24 -7.88
N VAL A 33 4.58 2.60 -7.72
CA VAL A 33 3.45 1.73 -8.05
C VAL A 33 2.49 2.50 -8.94
N PRO A 34 2.01 1.92 -10.04
CA PRO A 34 1.01 2.56 -10.88
C PRO A 34 -0.34 2.64 -10.15
N LEU A 35 -1.00 3.77 -10.29
CA LEU A 35 -2.35 3.98 -9.78
C LEU A 35 -3.37 3.24 -10.67
N LYS A 36 -4.27 2.48 -10.05
CA LYS A 36 -5.41 1.85 -10.75
C LYS A 36 -6.72 2.49 -10.31
N TRP A 37 -7.58 2.75 -11.28
CA TRP A 37 -8.93 3.27 -11.05
C TRP A 37 -9.91 2.11 -10.91
N LEU A 38 -10.67 2.11 -9.82
CA LEU A 38 -11.73 1.14 -9.56
C LEU A 38 -13.09 1.64 -10.09
N SER A 39 -13.29 2.96 -9.98
CA SER A 39 -14.42 3.71 -10.52
C SER A 39 -13.92 5.11 -10.90
N ASN A 40 -14.81 6.03 -11.30
CA ASN A 40 -14.42 7.38 -11.69
C ASN A 40 -13.74 8.18 -10.56
N ASP A 41 -14.08 7.89 -9.30
CA ASP A 41 -13.64 8.67 -8.14
C ASP A 41 -12.73 7.86 -7.18
N ILE A 42 -12.64 6.55 -7.38
CA ILE A 42 -11.88 5.64 -6.52
C ILE A 42 -10.65 5.14 -7.26
N SER A 43 -9.49 5.40 -6.67
CA SER A 43 -8.21 4.92 -7.17
C SER A 43 -7.35 4.33 -6.04
N PHE A 44 -6.57 3.32 -6.38
CA PHE A 44 -5.82 2.50 -5.43
C PHE A 44 -4.46 2.09 -5.99
N ALA A 45 -3.45 2.03 -5.13
CA ALA A 45 -2.14 1.47 -5.46
C ALA A 45 -1.50 0.78 -4.25
N PRO A 46 -1.25 -0.55 -4.29
CA PRO A 46 -0.64 -1.24 -3.15
C PRO A 46 0.88 -1.03 -3.13
N ILE A 47 1.43 -0.55 -2.00
CA ILE A 47 2.87 -0.28 -1.84
C ILE A 47 3.60 -1.51 -1.28
N GLY A 48 2.93 -2.25 -0.39
CA GLY A 48 3.46 -3.45 0.24
C GLY A 48 3.93 -3.21 1.68
N LEU A 49 4.93 -3.95 2.15
CA LEU A 49 5.47 -3.79 3.50
C LEU A 49 6.37 -2.55 3.58
N ILE A 50 5.84 -1.43 4.07
CA ILE A 50 6.47 -0.09 3.96
C ILE A 50 7.74 0.08 4.80
N LYS A 51 7.95 -0.80 5.80
CA LYS A 51 9.20 -0.88 6.58
C LYS A 51 10.24 -1.82 5.96
N MET A 52 10.03 -2.31 4.73
CA MET A 52 10.98 -3.10 3.96
C MET A 52 11.36 -2.37 2.66
N PHE A 53 12.63 -2.43 2.25
CA PHE A 53 13.09 -1.75 1.03
C PHE A 53 12.58 -2.40 -0.28
N ASN A 54 12.21 -3.68 -0.25
CA ASN A 54 11.50 -4.34 -1.34
C ASN A 54 10.03 -4.54 -0.95
N SER A 55 9.33 -3.45 -0.63
CA SER A 55 7.97 -3.51 -0.10
C SER A 55 7.02 -4.19 -1.08
N GLY A 56 7.11 -3.83 -2.36
CA GLY A 56 6.26 -4.39 -3.41
C GLY A 56 6.44 -5.90 -3.60
N GLY A 57 7.63 -6.44 -3.30
CA GLY A 57 7.92 -7.87 -3.37
C GLY A 57 7.10 -8.73 -2.39
N ALA A 58 6.49 -8.11 -1.37
CA ALA A 58 5.56 -8.80 -0.48
C ALA A 58 4.22 -9.12 -1.15
N ILE A 59 3.82 -8.37 -2.19
CA ILE A 59 2.52 -8.52 -2.85
C ILE A 59 2.61 -9.63 -3.90
N SER A 60 1.88 -10.72 -3.69
CA SER A 60 1.80 -11.82 -4.65
C SER A 60 0.70 -11.60 -5.71
N ALA A 61 -0.41 -10.97 -5.31
CA ALA A 61 -1.52 -10.66 -6.21
C ALA A 61 -2.40 -9.56 -5.59
N TYR A 62 -3.11 -8.83 -6.44
CA TYR A 62 -4.25 -8.02 -6.02
C TYR A 62 -5.24 -7.84 -7.17
N TRP A 63 -6.52 -7.74 -6.83
CA TRP A 63 -7.62 -7.60 -7.79
C TRP A 63 -8.81 -6.89 -7.15
N PHE A 64 -9.77 -6.53 -7.98
CA PHE A 64 -11.07 -6.00 -7.59
C PHE A 64 -12.09 -6.49 -8.61
N TYR A 65 -13.34 -6.62 -8.19
CA TYR A 65 -14.43 -6.95 -9.11
C TYR A 65 -15.06 -5.66 -9.61
N GLN A 66 -15.50 -5.66 -10.88
CA GLN A 66 -16.25 -4.52 -11.43
C GLN A 66 -17.49 -4.25 -10.57
N ASN A 67 -17.82 -2.98 -10.38
CA ASN A 67 -18.95 -2.52 -9.56
C ASN A 67 -18.87 -2.91 -8.07
N THR A 68 -17.68 -3.24 -7.57
CA THR A 68 -17.43 -3.38 -6.13
C THR A 68 -16.43 -2.32 -5.69
N SER A 69 -16.66 -1.75 -4.51
CA SER A 69 -15.69 -0.87 -3.84
C SER A 69 -14.72 -1.70 -2.98
N THR A 70 -14.33 -2.89 -3.43
CA THR A 70 -13.52 -3.80 -2.60
C THR A 70 -12.26 -4.22 -3.34
N VAL A 71 -11.11 -4.02 -2.69
CA VAL A 71 -9.82 -4.52 -3.15
C VAL A 71 -9.46 -5.78 -2.38
N TYR A 72 -8.98 -6.77 -3.09
CA TYR A 72 -8.47 -8.03 -2.55
C TYR A 72 -6.97 -8.11 -2.83
N LEU A 73 -6.19 -8.56 -1.85
CA LEU A 73 -4.76 -8.75 -1.97
C LEU A 73 -4.32 -10.09 -1.38
N LYS A 74 -3.25 -10.63 -1.94
CA LYS A 74 -2.46 -11.72 -1.38
C LYS A 74 -1.08 -11.21 -1.06
N VAL A 75 -0.68 -11.27 0.21
CA VAL A 75 0.56 -10.66 0.70
C VAL A 75 1.35 -11.63 1.57
N ARG A 76 2.67 -11.61 1.45
CA ARG A 76 3.61 -12.40 2.27
C ARG A 76 4.31 -11.52 3.31
N GLY A 77 4.86 -12.15 4.33
CA GLY A 77 5.67 -11.49 5.36
C GLY A 77 4.83 -10.92 6.51
N CYS A 78 5.41 -9.99 7.25
CA CYS A 78 4.80 -9.36 8.42
C CYS A 78 5.29 -7.91 8.59
N GLY A 79 4.64 -7.15 9.47
CA GLY A 79 4.89 -5.74 9.71
C GLY A 79 3.88 -4.82 9.01
N ASP A 80 4.22 -3.54 8.90
CA ASP A 80 3.29 -2.52 8.40
C ASP A 80 3.12 -2.63 6.88
N PHE A 81 1.89 -2.93 6.48
CA PHE A 81 1.45 -2.86 5.10
C PHE A 81 0.93 -1.46 4.79
N GLY A 82 1.27 -0.92 3.64
CA GLY A 82 0.79 0.37 3.15
C GLY A 82 0.24 0.31 1.73
N ALA A 83 -0.76 1.16 1.48
CA ALA A 83 -1.30 1.40 0.14
C ALA A 83 -1.80 2.84 0.00
N TYR A 84 -1.79 3.33 -1.24
CA TYR A 84 -2.57 4.52 -1.59
C TYR A 84 -4.04 4.13 -1.77
N CYS A 85 -4.96 4.91 -1.18
CA CYS A 85 -6.39 4.82 -1.44
C CYS A 85 -6.97 6.24 -1.50
N SER A 86 -7.62 6.63 -2.60
CA SER A 86 -8.08 8.01 -2.80
C SER A 86 -9.16 8.46 -1.81
N VAL A 87 -9.85 7.52 -1.17
CA VAL A 87 -10.88 7.77 -0.15
C VAL A 87 -10.59 6.91 1.07
N MET A 88 -11.08 7.35 2.24
CA MET A 88 -10.95 6.60 3.48
C MET A 88 -11.71 5.27 3.37
N PRO A 89 -11.06 4.11 3.57
CA PRO A 89 -11.77 2.84 3.54
C PRO A 89 -12.77 2.69 4.69
N GLU A 90 -13.84 1.95 4.45
CA GLU A 90 -14.81 1.60 5.48
C GLU A 90 -14.24 0.58 6.48
N ALA A 91 -13.49 -0.42 5.98
CA ALA A 91 -12.92 -1.48 6.80
C ALA A 91 -11.76 -2.22 6.11
N VAL A 92 -10.85 -2.79 6.92
CA VAL A 92 -9.79 -3.70 6.48
C VAL A 92 -9.98 -5.05 7.16
N TYR A 93 -9.82 -6.13 6.40
CA TYR A 93 -9.84 -7.49 6.91
C TYR A 93 -8.54 -8.21 6.54
N VAL A 94 -7.97 -8.92 7.50
CA VAL A 94 -6.84 -9.84 7.32
C VAL A 94 -7.31 -11.23 7.72
N ASP A 95 -7.29 -12.18 6.79
CA ASP A 95 -7.86 -13.54 6.92
C ASP A 95 -9.26 -13.54 7.52
N SER A 96 -10.14 -12.69 6.97
CA SER A 96 -11.52 -12.49 7.42
C SER A 96 -11.69 -11.84 8.80
N THR A 97 -10.59 -11.51 9.49
CA THR A 97 -10.63 -10.78 10.77
C THR A 97 -10.54 -9.29 10.52
N GLU A 98 -11.51 -8.52 11.01
CA GLU A 98 -11.46 -7.06 10.92
C GLU A 98 -10.26 -6.54 11.69
N THR A 99 -9.50 -5.64 11.06
CA THR A 99 -8.22 -5.16 11.54
C THR A 99 -8.22 -3.65 11.56
N GLU A 100 -7.78 -3.08 12.68
CA GLU A 100 -7.60 -1.63 12.80
C GLU A 100 -6.56 -1.13 11.77
N PHE A 101 -6.84 0.03 11.20
CA PHE A 101 -5.96 0.67 10.24
C PHE A 101 -5.87 2.17 10.55
N SER A 102 -4.79 2.78 10.07
CA SER A 102 -4.64 4.23 10.02
C SER A 102 -4.82 4.74 8.60
N TYR A 103 -5.32 5.97 8.47
CA TYR A 103 -5.46 6.64 7.19
C TYR A 103 -4.99 8.09 7.29
N GLN A 104 -4.03 8.46 6.47
CA GLN A 104 -3.47 9.81 6.39
C GLN A 104 -4.13 10.55 5.22
N GLU A 105 -5.00 11.50 5.53
CA GLU A 105 -5.82 12.22 4.54
C GLU A 105 -4.95 13.02 3.56
N GLU A 106 -3.83 13.60 4.03
CA GLU A 106 -2.97 14.50 3.27
C GLU A 106 -2.29 13.79 2.10
N CYS A 107 -1.84 12.56 2.33
CA CYS A 107 -1.09 11.76 1.35
C CYS A 107 -1.87 10.53 0.86
N ARG A 108 -3.11 10.34 1.35
CA ARG A 108 -4.02 9.24 1.00
C ARG A 108 -3.41 7.86 1.29
N LEU A 109 -2.60 7.77 2.34
CA LEU A 109 -1.93 6.54 2.75
C LEU A 109 -2.79 5.80 3.78
N ILE A 110 -3.25 4.60 3.43
CA ILE A 110 -3.74 3.63 4.40
C ILE A 110 -2.59 2.73 4.87
N SER A 111 -2.54 2.42 6.18
CA SER A 111 -1.64 1.41 6.70
C SER A 111 -2.23 0.59 7.85
N PHE A 112 -1.82 -0.68 7.93
CA PHE A 112 -2.22 -1.64 8.96
C PHE A 112 -1.13 -2.70 9.13
N THR A 113 -1.10 -3.37 10.28
CA THR A 113 -0.01 -4.30 10.63
C THR A 113 -0.40 -5.75 10.35
N LEU A 114 0.44 -6.47 9.61
CA LEU A 114 0.37 -7.91 9.44
C LEU A 114 1.17 -8.60 10.55
N ARG A 115 0.54 -9.55 11.25
CA ARG A 115 1.19 -10.32 12.31
C ARG A 115 2.27 -11.25 11.75
N VAL A 116 3.13 -11.77 12.63
CA VAL A 116 4.09 -12.82 12.24
C VAL A 116 3.29 -14.09 11.91
N PRO A 117 3.47 -14.68 10.71
CA PRO A 117 2.78 -15.90 10.35
C PRO A 117 3.30 -17.11 11.15
N GLU A 118 2.41 -18.05 11.43
CA GLU A 118 2.75 -19.28 12.19
C GLU A 118 3.47 -20.32 11.32
N THR A 119 3.35 -20.23 10.00
CA THR A 119 3.95 -21.15 9.03
C THR A 119 4.81 -20.43 8.00
N GLU A 120 5.80 -21.14 7.46
CA GLU A 120 6.60 -20.63 6.34
C GLU A 120 5.75 -20.43 5.08
N LEU A 121 6.16 -19.45 4.27
CA LEU A 121 5.50 -19.10 3.01
C LEU A 121 4.01 -18.74 3.13
N TYR A 122 3.55 -18.37 4.33
CA TYR A 122 2.18 -17.94 4.55
C TYR A 122 1.80 -16.76 3.64
N LEU A 123 0.54 -16.79 3.17
CA LEU A 123 -0.01 -15.82 2.26
C LEU A 123 -1.30 -15.25 2.84
N TRP A 124 -1.20 -14.06 3.42
CA TRP A 124 -2.33 -13.32 3.98
C TRP A 124 -3.38 -13.05 2.91
N ASP A 125 -4.65 -13.30 3.25
CA ASP A 125 -5.80 -12.81 2.50
C ASP A 125 -6.20 -11.45 3.07
N ILE A 126 -6.07 -10.40 2.26
CA ILE A 126 -6.41 -9.04 2.67
C ILE A 126 -7.59 -8.57 1.85
N ARG A 127 -8.60 -8.01 2.51
CA ARG A 127 -9.73 -7.36 1.89
C ARG A 127 -9.87 -5.94 2.43
N ILE A 128 -9.81 -4.95 1.55
CA ILE A 128 -10.04 -3.54 1.87
C ILE A 128 -11.37 -3.15 1.26
N LYS A 129 -12.34 -2.80 2.11
CA LYS A 129 -13.63 -2.26 1.70
C LYS A 129 -13.51 -0.74 1.68
N ILE A 130 -13.63 -0.17 0.48
CA ILE A 130 -13.50 1.26 0.17
C ILE A 130 -14.88 1.91 0.18
#